data_AF-A0A9N7JKD1-F1
#
_entry.id   AF-A0A9N7JKD1-F1
#
_cell.length_a   1.000
_cell.length_b   1.000
_cell.length_c   1.000
_cell.angle_alpha   90.00
_cell.angle_beta   90.00
_cell.angle_gamma   90.00
#
_symmetry.space_group_name_H-M   'P 1'
#
loop_
_entity.id
_entity.type
_entity.pdbx_description
1 polymer ?
#
loop_
_entity_poly.entity_id
_entity_poly.type
_entity_poly.pdbx_seq_one_letter_code
_entity_poly.pdbx_strand_id
1 'polypeptide(L)'
;MNLLIKNCNNIDLANIEINEYELNIKYGINGTGKSTISKAIKYCIENKEKLIELKPFKYLNGGEEVAPIVEGLEGINTVNIFNE
;
A
#
# COMPACT_ATOMS: atom_id res chain seq x y z
N MET A 1 11.01 1.45 10.90
CA MET A 1 9.96 0.48 10.49
C MET A 1 10.05 0.25 8.98
N ASN A 2 9.74 -0.96 8.50
CA ASN A 2 9.81 -1.31 7.08
C ASN A 2 8.46 -1.79 6.56
N LEU A 3 7.82 -0.98 5.71
CA LEU A 3 6.55 -1.30 5.07
C LEU A 3 6.79 -2.11 3.79
N LEU A 4 6.18 -3.30 3.74
CA LEU A 4 6.18 -4.17 2.57
C LEU A 4 4.81 -4.13 1.90
N ILE A 5 4.76 -3.82 0.62
CA ILE A 5 3.55 -3.86 -0.20
C ILE A 5 3.79 -4.78 -1.39
N LYS A 6 2.90 -5.76 -1.61
CA LYS A 6 2.96 -6.66 -2.77
C LYS A 6 1.62 -6.71 -3.47
N ASN A 7 1.68 -6.81 -4.81
CA ASN A 7 0.52 -6.99 -5.66
C ASN A 7 -0.60 -5.99 -5.36
N CYS A 8 -0.29 -4.69 -5.33
CA CYS A 8 -1.28 -3.62 -5.14
C CYS A 8 -1.32 -2.73 -6.39
N ASN A 9 -2.40 -2.75 -7.17
CA ASN A 9 -2.58 -2.02 -8.42
C ASN A 9 -1.37 -2.19 -9.37
N ASN A 10 -0.57 -1.13 -9.50
CA ASN A 10 0.61 -1.06 -10.35
C ASN A 10 1.93 -1.39 -9.61
N ILE A 11 1.84 -1.78 -8.34
CA ILE A 11 2.97 -2.16 -7.49
C ILE A 11 3.02 -3.68 -7.37
N ASP A 12 4.06 -4.28 -7.94
CA ASP A 12 4.34 -5.71 -7.74
C ASP A 12 5.01 -5.95 -6.38
N LEU A 13 6.01 -5.13 -6.06
CA LEU A 13 6.74 -5.15 -4.80
C LEU A 13 7.22 -3.72 -4.48
N ALA A 14 6.97 -3.27 -3.25
CA ALA A 14 7.58 -2.08 -2.69
C ALA A 14 8.07 -2.35 -1.26
N ASN A 15 9.31 -1.94 -1.00
CA ASN A 15 9.91 -1.90 0.34
C ASN A 15 10.13 -0.43 0.70
N ILE A 16 9.46 0.05 1.74
CA ILE A 16 9.46 1.47 2.12
C ILE A 16 9.89 1.59 3.57
N GLU A 17 11.06 2.19 3.78
CA GLU A 17 11.52 2.53 5.12
C GLU A 17 10.76 3.77 5.64
N ILE A 18 10.22 3.63 6.84
CA ILE A 18 9.62 4.72 7.63
C ILE A 18 10.47 4.88 8.90
N ASN A 19 11.14 6.00 9.00
CA ASN A 19 11.92 6.37 10.18
C ASN A 19 10.97 6.98 11.22
N GLU A 20 10.92 6.38 12.40
CA GLU A 20 10.12 6.92 13.50
C GLU A 20 10.67 8.26 13.96
N TYR A 21 9.79 9.13 14.45
CA TYR A 21 10.12 10.48 14.93
C TYR A 21 10.71 11.43 13.87
N GLU A 22 10.63 11.05 12.58
CA GLU A 22 11.12 11.85 11.45
C GLU A 22 10.00 12.19 10.45
N LEU A 23 10.18 13.30 9.73
CA LEU A 23 9.37 13.62 8.56
C LEU A 23 9.84 12.77 7.37
N ASN A 24 9.02 11.78 6.99
CA ASN A 24 9.31 10.89 5.88
C ASN A 24 8.77 11.44 4.57
N ILE A 25 9.64 11.97 3.70
CA ILE A 25 9.26 12.47 2.36
C ILE A 25 9.61 11.42 1.31
N LYS A 26 8.58 10.82 0.68
CA LYS A 26 8.73 9.91 -0.45
C LYS A 26 8.07 10.53 -1.68
N TYR A 27 8.84 10.76 -2.75
CA TYR A 27 8.34 11.38 -3.98
C TYR A 27 8.60 10.48 -5.18
N GLY A 28 7.83 10.68 -6.25
CA GLY A 28 7.93 9.91 -7.49
C GLY A 28 7.04 10.51 -8.57
N ILE A 29 7.26 10.12 -9.82
CA ILE A 29 6.48 10.62 -10.96
C ILE A 29 5.05 10.06 -10.95
N ASN A 30 4.20 10.57 -11.85
CA ASN A 30 2.84 10.05 -12.00
C ASN A 30 2.87 8.60 -12.47
N GLY A 31 1.95 7.79 -11.95
CA GLY A 31 1.92 6.35 -12.23
C GLY A 31 2.89 5.50 -11.40
N THR A 32 3.77 6.08 -10.56
CA THR A 32 4.69 5.30 -9.69
C THR A 32 3.99 4.58 -8.52
N GLY A 33 2.70 4.84 -8.28
CA GLY A 33 1.95 4.17 -7.21
C GLY A 33 1.87 4.94 -5.89
N LYS A 34 2.19 6.24 -5.86
CA LYS A 34 2.09 7.09 -4.66
C LYS A 34 0.73 6.98 -3.95
N SER A 35 -0.36 7.16 -4.71
CA SER A 35 -1.73 7.02 -4.18
C SER A 35 -2.12 5.58 -3.86
N THR A 36 -1.47 4.59 -4.50
CA THR A 36 -1.65 3.18 -4.16
C THR A 36 -1.06 2.88 -2.78
N ILE A 37 0.14 3.41 -2.48
CA ILE A 37 0.78 3.27 -1.16
C ILE A 37 -0.11 3.85 -0.07
N SER A 38 -0.62 5.08 -0.24
CA SER A 38 -1.49 5.70 0.76
C SER A 38 -2.78 4.91 0.99
N LYS A 39 -3.44 4.44 -0.08
CA LYS A 39 -4.63 3.57 0.03
C LYS A 39 -4.32 2.22 0.68
N ALA A 40 -3.19 1.59 0.34
CA ALA A 40 -2.77 0.32 0.93
C ALA A 40 -2.57 0.42 2.44
N ILE A 41 -1.90 1.49 2.89
CA ILE A 41 -1.74 1.80 4.32
C ILE A 41 -3.11 2.01 4.97
N LYS A 42 -3.97 2.84 4.38
CA LYS A 42 -5.31 3.12 4.91
C LYS A 42 -6.16 1.86 5.05
N TYR A 43 -6.25 1.06 3.99
CA TYR A 43 -7.02 -0.17 4.01
C TYR A 43 -6.45 -1.16 5.02
N CYS A 44 -5.13 -1.33 5.09
CA CYS A 44 -4.52 -2.23 6.07
C CYS A 44 -4.85 -1.85 7.53
N ILE A 45 -4.91 -0.55 7.84
CA ILE A 45 -5.18 -0.04 9.21
C ILE A 45 -6.67 -0.02 9.53
N GLU A 46 -7.51 0.50 8.62
CA GLU A 46 -8.93 0.73 8.89
C GLU A 46 -9.83 -0.47 8.57
N ASN A 47 -9.56 -1.19 7.47
CA ASN A 47 -10.33 -2.36 7.05
C ASN A 47 -9.54 -3.22 6.05
N LYS A 48 -8.87 -4.24 6.56
CA LYS A 48 -7.98 -5.11 5.78
C LYS A 48 -8.69 -5.84 4.63
N GLU A 49 -9.99 -6.08 4.73
CA GLU A 49 -10.77 -6.72 3.65
C GLU A 49 -10.80 -5.85 2.38
N LYS A 50 -10.71 -4.52 2.52
CA LYS A 50 -10.65 -3.60 1.38
C LYS A 50 -9.35 -3.68 0.59
N LEU A 51 -8.31 -4.35 1.10
CA LEU A 51 -7.08 -4.56 0.32
C LEU A 51 -7.37 -5.25 -1.02
N ILE A 52 -8.41 -6.09 -1.10
CA ILE A 52 -8.82 -6.75 -2.35
C ILE A 52 -9.17 -5.77 -3.47
N GLU A 53 -9.63 -4.55 -3.14
CA GLU A 53 -9.90 -3.48 -4.12
C GLU A 53 -8.63 -3.00 -4.82
N LEU A 54 -7.46 -3.26 -4.24
CA LEU A 54 -6.16 -2.95 -4.83
C LEU A 54 -5.61 -4.12 -5.65
N LYS A 55 -6.41 -5.12 -6.01
CA LYS A 55 -5.94 -6.23 -6.85
C LYS A 55 -5.39 -5.71 -8.19
N PRO A 56 -4.18 -6.11 -8.61
CA PRO A 56 -3.62 -5.69 -9.88
C PRO A 56 -4.49 -6.13 -11.05
N PHE A 57 -4.68 -5.23 -12.02
CA PHE A 57 -5.52 -5.48 -13.19
C PHE A 57 -5.12 -6.75 -13.95
N LYS A 58 -3.80 -7.03 -14.04
CA LYS A 58 -3.24 -8.22 -14.71
C LYS A 58 -3.70 -9.56 -14.11
N TYR A 59 -4.20 -9.57 -12.87
CA TYR A 59 -4.69 -10.76 -12.18
C TYR A 59 -6.23 -10.83 -12.08
N LEU A 60 -6.98 -9.94 -12.74
CA LEU A 60 -8.45 -9.99 -12.70
C LEU A 60 -9.03 -11.18 -13.48
N ASN A 61 -8.41 -11.53 -14.61
CA ASN A 61 -8.92 -12.56 -15.53
C ASN A 61 -8.06 -13.84 -15.57
N GLY A 62 -6.85 -13.81 -14.99
CA GLY A 62 -6.03 -15.01 -14.81
C GLY A 62 -6.53 -15.75 -13.58
N GLY A 63 -6.76 -17.06 -13.67
CA GLY A 63 -7.15 -17.91 -12.54
C GLY A 63 -6.12 -17.99 -11.39
N GLU A 64 -5.15 -17.08 -11.37
CA GLU A 64 -4.19 -16.91 -10.28
C GLU A 64 -4.87 -16.17 -9.12
N GLU A 65 -4.95 -16.84 -7.97
CA GLU A 65 -5.36 -16.25 -6.70
C GLU A 65 -4.25 -15.38 -6.12
N VAL A 66 -3.94 -14.27 -6.78
CA VAL A 66 -3.02 -13.26 -6.25
C VAL A 66 -3.80 -12.23 -5.43
N ALA A 67 -3.53 -12.20 -4.13
CA ALA A 67 -4.09 -11.21 -3.21
C ALA A 67 -3.08 -10.08 -2.92
N PRO A 68 -3.55 -8.84 -2.76
CA PRO A 68 -2.76 -7.73 -2.24
C PRO A 68 -2.26 -8.00 -0.81
N ILE A 69 -1.00 -7.68 -0.53
CA ILE A 69 -0.38 -7.89 0.79
C ILE A 69 0.25 -6.59 1.27
N VAL A 70 0.01 -6.27 2.54
CA VAL A 70 0.63 -5.16 3.27
C VAL A 70 1.09 -5.67 4.63
N GLU A 71 2.38 -5.49 4.93
CA GLU A 71 3.05 -5.93 6.17
C GLU A 71 3.97 -4.82 6.70
N GLY A 72 4.35 -4.87 7.98
CA GLY A 72 5.29 -3.90 8.55
C GLY A 72 4.62 -2.61 9.03
N LEU A 73 3.33 -2.67 9.37
CA LEU A 73 2.56 -1.57 9.99
C LEU A 73 2.22 -1.88 11.46
N GLU A 74 2.93 -2.82 12.09
CA GLU A 74 2.72 -3.15 13.49
C GLU A 74 2.94 -1.91 14.36
N GLY A 75 1.94 -1.53 15.15
CA GLY A 75 2.00 -0.35 16.02
C GLY A 75 1.43 0.95 15.43
N ILE A 76 1.07 0.98 14.14
CA ILE A 76 0.28 2.09 13.58
C ILE A 76 -1.21 1.74 13.63
N ASN A 77 -1.97 2.53 14.40
CA ASN A 77 -3.40 2.31 14.61
C ASN A 77 -4.30 3.32 13.89
N THR A 78 -3.74 4.42 13.40
CA THR A 78 -4.49 5.50 12.76
C THR A 78 -3.76 6.03 11.54
N VAL A 79 -4.53 6.55 10.58
CA VAL A 79 -4.02 7.11 9.33
C VAL A 79 -4.97 8.19 8.85
N ASN A 80 -4.43 9.31 8.42
CA ASN A 80 -5.18 10.38 7.76
C ASN A 80 -4.60 10.60 6.37
N ILE A 81 -5.48 10.73 5.38
CA ILE A 81 -5.10 11.04 4.00
C ILE A 81 -5.68 12.41 3.64
N PHE A 82 -4.80 13.33 3.25
CA PHE A 82 -5.17 14.65 2.74
C PHE A 82 -5.11 14.63 1.21
N ASN A 83 -6.28 14.65 0.57
CA ASN A 83 -6.45 14.63 -0.89
C ASN A 83 -7.26 15.83 -1.40
N GLU A 84 -7.37 16.89 -0.60
CA GLU A 84 -8.09 18.13 -0.94
C GLU A 84 -7.21 19.11 -1.72
#